data_AF-A0A3E2U494-F1
#
_entry.id   AF-A0A3E2U494-F1
#
_cell.length_a   1.000
_cell.length_b   1.000
_cell.length_c   1.000
_cell.angle_alpha   90.00
_cell.angle_beta   90.00
_cell.angle_gamma   90.00
#
_symmetry.space_group_name_H-M   'P 1'
#
loop_
_entity.id
_entity.type
_entity.pdbx_description
1 polymer ?
#
loop_
_entity_poly.entity_id
_entity_poly.type
_entity_poly.pdbx_seq_one_letter_code
_entity_poly.pdbx_strand_id
1 'polypeptide(L)'
;MAFEYDDNKNQINIKKHGISFKSAARIFFDYDRIEFYDEDHSYDEDRYNTIGDTSAGRISQKAEGALIGNMDQFIGKVNEILFVVYTERVRIEESGTKTDVTRLISARMATEFERGLYYGKNE
;
A
#
# COMPACT_ATOMS: atom_id res chain seq x y z
N MET A 1 4.63 -12.17 2.52
CA MET A 1 4.27 -11.25 1.43
C MET A 1 5.48 -10.42 1.08
N ALA A 2 5.90 -10.44 -0.19
CA ALA A 2 6.99 -9.62 -0.69
C ALA A 2 6.44 -8.47 -1.51
N PHE A 3 7.09 -7.30 -1.43
CA PHE A 3 6.70 -6.11 -2.18
C PHE A 3 7.82 -5.70 -3.12
N GLU A 4 7.44 -5.25 -4.32
CA GLU A 4 8.36 -4.65 -5.27
C GLU A 4 7.73 -3.43 -5.95
N TYR A 5 8.58 -2.61 -6.57
CA TYR A 5 8.16 -1.52 -7.41
C TYR A 5 9.34 -1.03 -8.25
N ASP A 6 9.06 -0.33 -9.34
CA ASP A 6 10.08 0.38 -10.12
C ASP A 6 10.47 1.68 -9.41
N ASP A 7 11.77 1.92 -9.24
CA ASP A 7 12.28 3.09 -8.51
C ASP A 7 11.94 4.41 -9.22
N ASN A 8 11.95 4.44 -10.56
CA ASN A 8 11.59 5.65 -11.31
C ASN A 8 10.10 5.97 -11.10
N LYS A 9 9.22 4.96 -11.15
CA LYS A 9 7.80 5.11 -10.82
C LYS A 9 7.60 5.58 -9.38
N ASN A 10 8.36 5.05 -8.43
CA ASN A 10 8.29 5.48 -7.04
C ASN A 10 8.65 6.96 -6.90
N GLN A 11 9.73 7.42 -7.55
CA GLN A 11 10.11 8.84 -7.54
C GLN A 11 9.05 9.74 -8.20
N ILE A 12 8.47 9.30 -9.31
CA ILE A 12 7.36 10.01 -9.97
C ILE A 12 6.15 10.09 -9.03
N ASN A 13 5.80 9.00 -8.36
CA ASN A 13 4.67 8.93 -7.44
C ASN A 13 4.89 9.84 -6.22
N ILE A 14 6.10 9.85 -5.64
CA ILE A 14 6.46 10.76 -4.55
C ILE A 14 6.31 12.22 -5.00
N LYS A 15 6.81 12.58 -6.19
CA LYS A 15 6.68 13.95 -6.72
C LYS A 15 5.23 14.35 -6.95
N LYS A 16 4.38 13.44 -7.43
CA LYS A 16 2.99 13.71 -7.79
C LYS A 16 2.04 13.69 -6.60
N HIS A 17 2.27 12.80 -5.63
CA HIS A 17 1.32 12.47 -4.57
C HIS A 17 1.90 12.59 -3.16
N GLY A 18 3.21 12.85 -3.00
CA GLY A 18 3.88 12.91 -1.70
C GLY A 18 4.03 11.55 -1.00
N ILE A 19 3.65 10.45 -1.65
CA ILE A 19 3.59 9.11 -1.05
C ILE A 19 4.59 8.19 -1.74
N SER A 20 5.46 7.57 -0.95
CA SER A 20 6.33 6.50 -1.43
C SER A 20 5.59 5.16 -1.47
N PHE A 21 5.95 4.28 -2.41
CA PHE A 21 5.40 2.92 -2.46
C PHE A 21 5.75 2.10 -1.22
N LYS A 22 6.93 2.33 -0.63
CA LYS A 22 7.29 1.73 0.67
C LYS A 22 6.30 2.10 1.77
N SER A 23 5.88 3.37 1.83
CA SER A 23 4.86 3.83 2.78
C SER A 23 3.48 3.27 2.42
N ALA A 24 3.12 3.28 1.14
CA ALA A 24 1.83 2.82 0.66
C ALA A 24 1.60 1.32 0.87
N ALA A 25 2.65 0.50 0.79
CA ALA A 25 2.58 -0.95 1.02
C ALA A 25 2.05 -1.31 2.41
N ARG A 26 1.96 -0.36 3.35
CA ARG A 26 1.37 -0.60 4.67
C ARG A 26 -0.12 -0.94 4.64
N ILE A 27 -0.85 -0.53 3.60
CA ILE A 27 -2.28 -0.85 3.50
C ILE A 27 -2.54 -2.35 3.33
N PHE A 28 -1.55 -3.13 2.90
CA PHE A 28 -1.72 -4.59 2.77
C PHE A 28 -1.76 -5.29 4.15
N PHE A 29 -1.45 -4.57 5.23
CA PHE A 29 -1.66 -5.03 6.61
C PHE A 29 -3.01 -4.60 7.18
N ASP A 30 -3.81 -3.85 6.42
CA ASP A 30 -5.20 -3.59 6.74
C ASP A 30 -6.05 -4.80 6.32
N TYR A 31 -6.58 -5.49 7.33
CA TYR A 31 -7.46 -6.64 7.15
C TYR A 31 -8.81 -6.26 6.55
N ASP A 32 -9.23 -5.01 6.74
CA ASP A 32 -10.50 -4.53 6.22
C ASP A 32 -10.33 -3.81 4.87
N ARG A 33 -9.14 -3.84 4.25
CA ARG A 33 -8.92 -3.19 2.95
C ARG A 33 -9.95 -3.67 1.92
N ILE A 34 -10.37 -2.75 1.06
CA ILE A 34 -11.23 -3.07 -0.08
C ILE A 34 -10.36 -3.28 -1.30
N GLU A 35 -10.68 -4.28 -2.12
CA GLU A 35 -9.91 -4.66 -3.29
C GLU A 35 -10.86 -4.92 -4.46
N PHE A 36 -10.51 -4.41 -5.64
CA PHE A 36 -11.29 -4.53 -6.86
C PHE A 36 -10.37 -4.88 -8.03
N TYR A 37 -10.78 -5.82 -8.86
CA TYR A 37 -10.10 -6.15 -10.11
C TYR A 37 -10.28 -5.02 -11.12
N ASP A 38 -9.19 -4.61 -11.78
CA ASP A 38 -9.15 -3.50 -12.75
C ASP A 38 -9.21 -4.08 -14.17
N GLU A 39 -10.41 -4.50 -14.61
CA GLU A 39 -10.64 -5.16 -15.90
C GLU A 39 -10.05 -4.37 -17.08
N ASP A 40 -10.21 -3.05 -17.07
CA ASP A 40 -9.74 -2.14 -18.13
C ASP A 40 -8.22 -2.08 -18.27
N HIS A 41 -7.47 -2.54 -17.28
CA HIS A 41 -6.01 -2.47 -17.27
C HIS A 41 -5.33 -3.83 -17.07
N SER A 42 -6.09 -4.93 -17.15
CA SER A 42 -5.61 -6.28 -16.88
C SER A 42 -5.46 -7.15 -18.13
N TYR A 43 -5.11 -6.56 -19.27
CA TYR A 43 -4.94 -7.29 -20.54
C TYR A 43 -3.71 -8.20 -20.56
N ASP A 44 -2.58 -7.73 -20.02
CA ASP A 44 -1.31 -8.46 -20.00
C ASP A 44 -1.00 -9.07 -18.62
N GLU A 45 -1.42 -8.40 -17.55
CA GLU A 45 -1.17 -8.79 -16.16
C GLU A 45 -2.33 -8.34 -15.28
N ASP A 46 -2.78 -9.23 -14.38
CA ASP A 46 -3.87 -8.94 -13.43
C ASP A 46 -3.52 -7.75 -12.55
N ARG A 47 -4.36 -6.72 -12.65
CA ARG A 47 -4.22 -5.46 -11.91
C ARG A 47 -5.39 -5.26 -10.97
N TYR A 48 -5.07 -4.73 -9.81
CA TYR A 48 -6.01 -4.50 -8.73
C TYR A 48 -5.92 -3.07 -8.21
N ASN A 49 -7.08 -2.53 -7.87
CA ASN A 49 -7.25 -1.29 -7.15
C ASN A 49 -7.61 -1.63 -5.71
N THR A 50 -6.92 -1.04 -4.75
CA THR A 50 -7.20 -1.27 -3.33
C THR A 50 -7.29 0.03 -2.54
N ILE A 51 -8.22 0.07 -1.60
CA ILE A 51 -8.41 1.16 -0.65
C ILE A 51 -8.15 0.61 0.75
N GLY A 52 -7.23 1.20 1.49
CA GLY A 52 -6.91 0.71 2.84
C GLY A 52 -6.28 1.76 3.74
N ASP A 53 -6.31 1.45 5.04
CA ASP A 53 -5.75 2.27 6.10
C ASP A 53 -4.29 1.88 6.40
N THR A 54 -3.40 2.88 6.34
CA THR A 54 -1.99 2.71 6.70
C THR A 54 -1.75 2.57 8.22
N SER A 55 -2.77 2.82 9.05
CA SER A 55 -2.69 2.72 10.51
C SER A 55 -2.63 1.29 11.03
N ALA A 56 -3.13 0.30 10.28
CA ALA A 56 -3.17 -1.11 10.70
C ALA A 56 -1.77 -1.71 10.97
N GLY A 57 -0.72 -1.15 10.37
CA GLY A 57 0.68 -1.51 10.63
C GLY A 57 1.36 -0.74 11.77
N ARG A 58 0.69 0.21 12.43
CA ARG A 58 1.25 0.93 13.59
C ARG A 58 1.16 0.02 14.82
N ILE A 59 2.25 -0.70 15.09
CA ILE A 59 2.50 -1.19 16.45
C ILE A 59 2.59 0.06 17.34
N SER A 60 1.54 0.33 18.10
CA SER A 60 1.58 1.30 19.19
C SER A 60 2.49 0.71 20.27
N GLN A 61 3.81 0.86 20.14
CA GLN A 61 4.70 0.66 21.28
C GLN A 61 4.42 1.78 22.29
N LYS A 62 3.42 1.57 23.15
CA LYS A 62 3.47 2.09 24.52
C LYS A 62 4.53 1.27 25.26
N ALA A 63 5.79 1.50 24.93
CA ALA A 63 6.93 1.03 25.70
C ALA A 63 7.81 2.26 25.92
N GLU A 64 7.88 2.68 27.18
CA GLU A 64 8.85 3.67 27.63
C GLU A 64 10.25 3.19 27.24
N GLY A 65 10.94 3.97 26.41
CA GLY A 65 12.37 3.79 26.12
C GLY A 65 12.70 2.90 24.93
N ALA A 66 12.78 3.49 23.74
CA ALA A 66 13.92 3.38 22.82
C ALA A 66 13.58 4.09 21.50
N LEU A 67 14.21 5.25 21.29
CA LEU A 67 14.27 5.92 19.99
C LEU A 67 15.29 5.19 19.11
N ILE A 68 14.81 4.43 18.12
CA ILE A 68 15.65 4.07 16.96
C ILE A 68 14.79 4.22 15.71
N GLY A 69 15.06 5.28 14.95
CA GLY A 69 14.47 5.55 13.65
C GLY A 69 14.03 7.01 13.54
N ASN A 70 14.64 7.75 12.62
CA ASN A 70 14.30 9.13 12.31
C ASN A 70 12.79 9.30 12.05
N MET A 71 12.07 9.85 13.05
CA MET A 71 10.65 10.22 12.94
C MET A 71 10.44 11.52 12.15
N ASP A 72 11.51 12.26 11.84
CA ASP A 72 11.46 13.62 11.26
C ASP A 72 10.95 13.68 9.81
N GLN A 73 10.71 12.53 9.15
CA GLN A 73 10.12 12.50 7.81
C GLN A 73 8.65 12.08 7.77
N PHE A 74 8.03 11.84 8.93
CA PHE A 74 6.61 11.48 9.06
C PHE A 74 5.78 12.65 9.60
N ILE A 75 5.81 13.79 8.91
CA ILE A 75 4.91 14.90 9.21
C ILE A 75 3.51 14.55 8.68
N GLY A 76 2.63 14.10 9.59
CA GLY A 76 1.26 14.62 9.66
C GLY A 76 0.13 13.86 8.96
N LYS A 77 -0.29 12.71 9.50
CA LYS A 77 -1.65 12.46 10.05
C LYS A 77 -1.76 10.99 10.51
N VAL A 78 -2.52 10.77 11.58
CA VAL A 78 -2.96 9.43 11.98
C VAL A 78 -4.17 9.09 11.07
N ASN A 79 -4.21 7.88 10.51
CA ASN A 79 -5.27 7.36 9.60
C ASN A 79 -5.24 7.88 8.16
N GLU A 80 -4.18 7.59 7.39
CA GLU A 80 -4.16 7.86 5.96
C GLU A 80 -4.81 6.69 5.21
N ILE A 81 -6.05 6.91 4.73
CA ILE A 81 -6.70 6.03 3.77
C ILE A 81 -6.11 6.31 2.39
N LEU A 82 -5.50 5.30 1.79
CA LEU A 82 -4.86 5.39 0.48
C LEU A 82 -5.65 4.60 -0.54
N PHE A 83 -5.57 5.05 -1.79
CA PHE A 83 -5.90 4.28 -2.98
C PHE A 83 -4.59 3.84 -3.64
N VAL A 84 -4.42 2.54 -3.84
CA VAL A 84 -3.22 1.94 -4.43
C VAL A 84 -3.59 1.04 -5.58
N VAL A 85 -2.76 1.09 -6.61
CA VAL A 85 -2.82 0.22 -7.78
C VAL A 85 -1.65 -0.74 -7.71
N TYR A 86 -1.89 -2.04 -7.88
CA TYR A 86 -0.85 -3.05 -7.87
C TYR A 86 -1.15 -4.22 -8.81
N THR A 87 -0.14 -5.05 -9.05
CA THR A 87 -0.28 -6.36 -9.71
C THR A 87 0.32 -7.45 -8.84
N GLU A 88 -0.07 -8.70 -9.09
CA GLU A 88 0.46 -9.88 -8.40
C GLU A 88 1.30 -10.75 -9.32
N ARG A 89 2.47 -11.17 -8.84
CA ARG A 89 3.39 -12.05 -9.57
C ARG A 89 3.91 -13.15 -8.68
N VAL A 90 4.05 -14.35 -9.22
CA VAL A 90 4.76 -15.44 -8.55
C VAL A 90 6.22 -15.40 -8.96
N ARG A 91 7.13 -15.20 -8.01
CA ARG A 91 8.56 -15.45 -8.21
C ARG A 91 8.90 -16.87 -7.82
N ILE A 92 9.69 -17.53 -8.66
CA ILE A 92 10.22 -18.87 -8.40
C ILE A 92 11.71 -18.70 -8.13
N GLU A 93 12.14 -19.04 -6.91
CA GLU A 93 13.55 -19.02 -6.53
C GLU A 93 14.29 -20.24 -7.09
N GLU A 94 15.63 -20.19 -7.11
CA GLU A 94 16.47 -21.33 -7.53
C GLU A 94 16.23 -22.59 -6.69
N SER A 95 15.74 -22.42 -5.46
CA SER A 95 15.31 -23.49 -4.56
C SER A 95 14.00 -24.18 -4.99
N GLY A 96 13.30 -23.65 -6.00
CA GLY A 96 11.95 -24.06 -6.39
C GLY A 96 10.83 -23.45 -5.53
N THR A 97 11.17 -22.63 -4.54
CA THR A 97 10.18 -21.95 -3.69
C THR A 97 9.41 -20.91 -4.50
N LYS A 98 8.08 -20.97 -4.42
CA LYS A 98 7.17 -19.97 -5.00
C LYS A 98 6.87 -18.90 -3.97
N THR A 99 7.07 -17.64 -4.33
CA THR A 99 6.79 -16.49 -3.49
C THR A 99 5.86 -15.54 -4.22
N ASP A 100 4.71 -15.25 -3.62
CA ASP A 100 3.81 -14.20 -4.12
C ASP A 100 4.40 -12.82 -3.85
N VAL A 101 4.50 -12.04 -4.91
CA VAL A 101 5.08 -10.70 -4.94
C VAL A 101 4.04 -9.70 -5.41
N THR A 102 3.77 -8.73 -4.57
CA THR A 102 2.89 -7.60 -4.87
C THR A 102 3.72 -6.45 -5.43
N ARG A 103 3.45 -6.07 -6.68
CA ARG A 103 4.13 -4.96 -7.36
C ARG A 103 3.27 -3.70 -7.33
N LEU A 104 3.73 -2.66 -6.64
CA LEU A 104 3.01 -1.39 -6.59
C LEU A 104 3.25 -0.57 -7.87
N ILE A 105 2.17 0.00 -8.42
CA ILE A 105 2.16 0.79 -9.66
C ILE A 105 1.86 2.26 -9.39
N SER A 106 0.92 2.55 -8.48
CA SER A 106 0.53 3.92 -8.12
C SER A 106 -0.03 3.96 -6.70
N ALA A 107 0.14 5.09 -6.01
CA ALA A 107 -0.43 5.32 -4.69
C ALA A 107 -0.80 6.79 -4.51
N ARG A 108 -2.00 7.05 -4.00
CA ARG A 108 -2.46 8.41 -3.66
C ARG A 108 -3.37 8.38 -2.43
N MET A 109 -3.63 9.55 -1.86
CA MET A 109 -4.72 9.68 -0.89
C MET A 109 -6.05 9.26 -1.53
N ALA A 110 -6.84 8.49 -0.79
CA ALA A 110 -8.21 8.20 -1.17
C ALA A 110 -9.02 9.51 -1.20
N THR A 111 -9.88 9.63 -2.20
CA THR A 111 -10.89 10.69 -2.30
C THR A 111 -11.92 10.55 -1.19
N GLU A 112 -12.72 11.60 -0.96
CA GLU A 112 -13.79 11.55 0.04
C GLU A 112 -14.83 10.46 -0.29
N PHE A 113 -15.10 10.20 -1.56
CA PHE A 113 -15.98 9.10 -1.98
C PHE A 113 -15.40 7.73 -1.64
N GLU A 114 -14.12 7.47 -1.98
CA GLU A 114 -13.43 6.22 -1.66
C GLU A 114 -13.30 6.00 -0.15
N ARG A 115 -13.11 7.07 0.62
CA ARG A 115 -13.14 7.02 2.08
C ARG A 115 -14.53 6.65 2.59
N GLY A 116 -15.58 7.23 2.02
CA GLY A 116 -16.96 6.86 2.30
C GLY A 116 -17.21 5.37 2.06
N LEU A 117 -16.74 4.84 0.93
CA LEU A 117 -16.81 3.39 0.65
C LEU A 117 -16.04 2.57 1.69
N TYR A 118 -14.83 3.00 2.05
CA TYR A 118 -13.98 2.28 2.99
C TYR A 118 -14.59 2.20 4.41
N TYR A 119 -15.22 3.27 4.90
CA TYR A 119 -15.84 3.28 6.22
C TYR A 119 -17.27 2.70 6.22
N GLY A 120 -18.01 2.87 5.13
CA GLY A 120 -19.40 2.40 5.00
C GLY A 120 -19.55 0.88 4.80
N LYS A 121 -18.46 0.14 4.61
CA LYS A 121 -18.49 -1.34 4.50
C LYS A 121 -18.95 -2.06 5.78
N ASN A 122 -18.92 -1.36 6.92
CA ASN A 122 -19.25 -1.89 8.25
C ASN A 122 -20.64 -1.43 8.73
N GLU A 123 -21.43 -0.75 7.88
CA GLU A 123 -22.82 -0.35 8.15
C GLU A 123 -23.85 -1.37 7.63
#